data_AF-A0A7K3MD98-F1
#
_entry.id   AF-A0A7K3MD98-F1
#
_cell.length_a   1.000
_cell.length_b   1.000
_cell.length_c   1.000
_cell.angle_alpha   90.00
_cell.angle_beta   90.00
_cell.angle_gamma   90.00
#
_symmetry.space_group_name_H-M   'P 1'
#
loop_
_entity.id
_entity.type
_entity.pdbx_description
1 polymer ?
#
loop_
_entity_poly.entity_id
_entity_poly.type
_entity_poly.pdbx_seq_one_letter_code
_entity_poly.pdbx_strand_id
1 'polypeptide(L)'
;MRIRVWVDSWQMQCCGDPIRSGDTVAWTLEAEPDIGWLTSVAGEKLANSIDYHEEHHGGLPDDAPITRGDVTGIFHVRCAYTEQPDGTGTMLVPVPGSAEVTEVRYADGWADGAGDREFMGYVVDLEVDERPPHTLRDPQY
;
A
#
# COMPACT_ATOMS: atom_id res chain seq x y z
N MET A 1 17.69 2.86 8.33
CA MET A 1 16.75 3.99 8.45
C MET A 1 15.39 3.45 8.11
N ARG A 2 14.37 3.72 8.92
CA ARG A 2 13.04 3.19 8.67
C ARG A 2 12.24 4.05 7.69
N ILE A 3 11.58 3.39 6.74
CA ILE A 3 10.55 3.98 5.88
C ILE A 3 9.29 3.11 5.93
N ARG A 4 8.16 3.70 5.60
CA ARG A 4 6.87 3.02 5.49
C ARG A 4 6.34 3.05 4.08
N VAL A 5 6.06 1.89 3.52
CA VAL A 5 5.64 1.71 2.14
C VAL A 5 4.22 1.16 2.09
N TRP A 6 3.34 1.80 1.33
CA TRP A 6 2.05 1.22 0.94
C TRP A 6 2.26 0.23 -0.21
N VAL A 7 1.65 -0.95 -0.11
CA VAL A 7 1.64 -1.95 -1.19
C VAL A 7 0.20 -2.35 -1.43
N ASP A 8 -0.31 -2.09 -2.63
CA ASP A 8 -1.69 -2.45 -2.95
C ASP A 8 -1.90 -3.96 -3.00
N SER A 9 -3.07 -4.41 -2.52
CA SER A 9 -3.46 -5.81 -2.61
C SER A 9 -3.48 -6.31 -4.06
N TRP A 10 -4.02 -5.52 -4.99
CA TRP A 10 -4.14 -5.89 -6.39
C TRP A 10 -2.79 -6.07 -7.09
N GLN A 11 -1.79 -5.23 -6.77
CA GLN A 11 -0.44 -5.36 -7.32
C GLN A 11 0.16 -6.69 -6.89
N MET A 12 0.00 -7.04 -5.61
CA MET A 12 0.54 -8.27 -5.08
C MET A 12 -0.18 -9.52 -5.59
N GLN A 13 -1.48 -9.44 -5.83
CA GLN A 13 -2.28 -10.52 -6.44
C GLN A 13 -1.95 -10.75 -7.92
N CYS A 14 -1.54 -9.70 -8.64
CA CYS A 14 -1.25 -9.80 -10.07
C CYS A 14 0.13 -10.43 -10.32
N CYS A 15 1.18 -9.80 -9.77
CA CYS A 15 2.57 -10.15 -10.07
C CYS A 15 3.52 -9.95 -8.89
N GLY A 16 3.03 -9.65 -7.68
CA GLY A 16 3.92 -9.40 -6.55
C GLY A 16 4.51 -10.68 -5.98
N ASP A 17 5.76 -10.60 -5.57
CA ASP A 17 6.43 -11.67 -4.85
C ASP A 17 5.94 -11.70 -3.39
N PRO A 18 5.61 -12.87 -2.83
CA PRO A 18 5.28 -12.98 -1.41
C PRO A 18 6.45 -12.54 -0.53
N ILE A 19 6.16 -11.81 0.54
CA ILE A 19 7.16 -11.28 1.47
C ILE A 19 6.90 -11.75 2.90
N ARG A 20 7.98 -11.92 3.67
CA ARG A 20 7.97 -12.23 5.10
C ARG A 20 8.77 -11.21 5.89
N SER A 21 8.42 -11.06 7.16
CA SER A 21 9.29 -10.34 8.10
C SER A 21 10.67 -10.99 8.13
N GLY A 22 11.72 -10.18 7.95
CA GLY A 22 13.11 -10.61 7.84
C GLY A 22 13.61 -10.84 6.40
N ASP A 23 12.73 -10.78 5.39
CA ASP A 23 13.17 -10.83 4.00
C ASP A 23 13.81 -9.49 3.58
N THR A 24 14.64 -9.55 2.54
CA THR A 24 15.13 -8.35 1.84
C THR A 24 14.37 -8.21 0.53
N VAL A 25 13.78 -7.04 0.29
CA VAL A 25 13.04 -6.71 -0.94
C VAL A 25 13.85 -5.79 -1.85
N ALA A 26 13.42 -5.68 -3.10
CA ALA A 26 13.96 -4.77 -4.10
C ALA A 26 12.78 -4.17 -4.88
N TRP A 27 12.40 -2.93 -4.55
CA TRP A 27 11.18 -2.29 -5.05
C TRP A 27 11.45 -0.94 -5.71
N THR A 28 10.66 -0.61 -6.71
CA THR A 28 10.50 0.75 -7.21
C THR A 28 9.46 1.47 -6.36
N LEU A 29 9.80 2.68 -5.91
CA LEU A 29 9.01 3.45 -4.94
C LEU A 29 8.64 4.82 -5.49
N GLU A 30 7.35 5.16 -5.42
CA GLU A 30 6.81 6.49 -5.64
C GLU A 30 6.82 7.28 -4.33
N ALA A 31 7.27 8.54 -4.38
CA ALA A 31 7.42 9.40 -3.21
C ALA A 31 6.18 10.24 -2.83
N GLU A 32 5.18 10.33 -3.71
CA GLU A 32 3.94 11.08 -3.48
C GLU A 32 2.72 10.13 -3.48
N PRO A 33 2.57 9.29 -2.44
CA PRO A 33 1.40 8.42 -2.33
C PRO A 33 0.11 9.26 -2.28
N ASP A 34 -1.00 8.74 -2.81
CA ASP A 34 -2.31 9.41 -2.75
C ASP A 34 -2.84 9.46 -1.31
N ILE A 35 -2.45 10.49 -0.57
CA ILE A 35 -2.86 10.70 0.83
C ILE A 35 -4.37 10.85 0.97
N GLY A 36 -5.06 11.40 -0.04
CA GLY A 36 -6.51 11.57 -0.02
C GLY A 36 -7.22 10.23 -0.03
N TRP A 37 -6.86 9.37 -0.99
CA TRP A 37 -7.36 8.00 -1.05
C TRP A 37 -6.93 7.18 0.16
N LEU A 38 -5.66 7.22 0.56
CA LEU A 38 -5.16 6.51 1.75
C LEU A 38 -5.89 6.94 3.02
N THR A 39 -6.22 8.22 3.16
CA THR A 39 -7.01 8.70 4.30
C THR A 39 -8.40 8.06 4.32
N SER A 40 -9.01 7.83 3.16
CA SER A 40 -10.32 7.18 3.06
C SER A 40 -10.28 5.70 3.46
N VAL A 41 -9.22 4.97 3.13
CA VAL A 41 -9.11 3.51 3.37
C VAL A 41 -8.40 3.14 4.68
N ALA A 42 -7.40 3.91 5.10
CA ALA A 42 -6.53 3.61 6.22
C ALA A 42 -6.70 4.59 7.41
N GLY A 43 -7.42 5.69 7.19
CA GLY A 43 -7.56 6.78 8.15
C GLY A 43 -6.36 7.73 8.15
N GLU A 44 -6.62 8.97 8.56
CA GLU A 44 -5.67 10.10 8.46
C GLU A 44 -4.31 9.81 9.13
N LYS A 45 -4.31 9.22 10.33
CA LYS A 45 -3.07 8.96 11.07
C LYS A 45 -2.14 7.99 10.33
N LEU A 46 -2.69 6.93 9.74
CA LEU A 46 -1.87 5.95 9.03
C LEU A 46 -1.44 6.51 7.67
N ALA A 47 -2.36 7.15 6.94
CA ALA A 47 -2.08 7.80 5.66
C ALA A 47 -0.89 8.76 5.75
N ASN A 48 -0.87 9.66 6.75
CA ASN A 48 0.21 10.63 6.95
C ASN A 48 1.54 10.00 7.45
N SER A 49 1.56 8.70 7.75
CA SER A 49 2.79 7.99 8.14
C SER A 49 3.45 7.23 7.00
N ILE A 50 2.78 7.12 5.84
CA ILE A 50 3.28 6.42 4.67
C ILE A 50 4.25 7.35 3.94
N ASP A 51 5.48 6.88 3.74
CA ASP A 51 6.53 7.64 3.06
C ASP A 51 6.49 7.41 1.54
N TYR A 52 6.13 6.19 1.10
CA TYR A 52 6.19 5.78 -0.30
C TYR A 52 5.04 4.83 -0.68
N HIS A 53 4.76 4.75 -1.98
CA HIS A 53 3.93 3.70 -2.58
C HIS A 53 4.83 2.79 -3.42
N GLU A 54 4.71 1.48 -3.26
CA GLU A 54 5.36 0.53 -4.16
C GLU A 54 4.67 0.54 -5.53
N GLU A 55 5.46 0.54 -6.60
CA GLU A 55 4.94 0.56 -7.96
C GLU A 55 5.69 -0.46 -8.84
N HIS A 56 4.94 -1.42 -9.39
CA HIS A 56 5.43 -2.52 -10.23
C HIS A 56 4.77 -2.60 -11.62
N HIS A 57 3.77 -1.76 -11.91
CA HIS A 57 2.97 -1.78 -13.14
C HIS A 57 3.25 -0.63 -14.10
N GLY A 58 4.37 0.07 -13.93
CA GLY A 58 4.83 1.09 -14.88
C GLY A 58 4.24 2.48 -14.66
N GLY A 59 3.74 2.77 -13.44
CA GLY A 59 3.38 4.14 -13.06
C GLY A 59 4.60 5.08 -12.93
N LEU A 60 5.82 4.54 -12.83
CA LEU A 60 7.07 5.30 -12.72
C LEU A 60 7.90 5.20 -14.01
N PRO A 61 8.84 6.14 -14.24
CA PRO A 61 9.79 6.05 -15.35
C PRO A 61 10.54 4.71 -15.39
N ASP A 62 10.87 4.24 -16.60
CA ASP A 62 11.59 2.96 -16.79
C ASP A 62 12.96 2.90 -16.08
N ASP A 63 13.57 4.06 -15.81
CA ASP A 63 14.84 4.19 -15.10
C ASP A 63 14.67 4.54 -13.61
N ALA A 64 13.45 4.40 -13.08
CA ALA A 64 13.17 4.59 -11.66
C ALA A 64 14.10 3.71 -10.81
N PRO A 65 14.75 4.28 -9.79
CA PRO A 65 15.73 3.56 -9.00
C PRO A 65 15.08 2.49 -8.13
N ILE A 66 15.74 1.33 -8.06
CA ILE A 66 15.35 0.24 -7.17
C ILE A 66 15.87 0.52 -5.76
N THR A 67 14.97 0.49 -4.79
CA THR A 67 15.27 0.54 -3.36
C THR A 67 15.38 -0.88 -2.81
N ARG A 68 16.49 -1.18 -2.14
CA ARG A 68 16.65 -2.41 -1.34
C ARG A 68 16.42 -2.11 0.13
N GLY A 69 15.68 -2.97 0.81
CA GLY A 69 15.41 -2.82 2.23
C GLY A 69 15.01 -4.12 2.90
N ASP A 70 15.27 -4.19 4.20
CA ASP A 70 14.91 -5.34 5.04
C ASP A 70 13.52 -5.14 5.63
N VAL A 71 12.64 -6.13 5.47
CA VAL A 71 11.27 -6.11 5.95
C VAL A 71 11.26 -6.28 7.47
N THR A 72 10.87 -5.24 8.19
CA THR A 72 10.83 -5.24 9.66
C THR A 72 9.43 -5.30 10.24
N GLY A 73 8.40 -5.02 9.44
CA GLY A 73 7.00 -5.15 9.82
C GLY A 73 6.09 -5.22 8.60
N ILE A 74 5.00 -5.97 8.71
CA ILE A 74 3.98 -6.10 7.67
C ILE A 74 2.62 -5.96 8.35
N PHE A 75 1.75 -5.12 7.82
CA PHE A 75 0.42 -4.88 8.37
C PHE A 75 -0.62 -4.99 7.28
N HIS A 76 -1.60 -5.87 7.45
CA HIS A 76 -2.82 -5.84 6.65
C HIS A 76 -3.59 -4.57 6.94
N VAL A 77 -4.10 -3.93 5.90
CA VAL A 77 -5.08 -2.85 5.99
C VAL A 77 -6.38 -3.30 5.36
N ARG A 78 -7.46 -3.15 6.12
CA ARG A 78 -8.82 -3.45 5.71
C ARG A 78 -9.75 -2.30 6.02
N CYS A 79 -10.83 -2.15 5.27
CA CYS A 79 -11.90 -1.22 5.64
C CYS A 79 -13.26 -1.77 5.21
N ALA A 80 -14.32 -1.26 5.82
CA ALA A 80 -15.67 -1.56 5.38
C ALA A 80 -16.05 -0.62 4.23
N TYR A 81 -16.92 -1.09 3.35
CA TYR A 81 -17.48 -0.29 2.26
C TYR A 81 -18.98 -0.08 2.43
N THR A 82 -19.48 1.04 1.93
CA THR A 82 -20.90 1.31 1.81
C THR A 82 -21.22 1.82 0.42
N GLU A 83 -22.44 1.52 0.00
CA GLU A 83 -23.03 2.06 -1.23
C GLU A 83 -23.34 3.56 -1.07
N GLN A 84 -22.94 4.37 -2.06
CA GLN A 84 -23.35 5.76 -2.22
C GLN A 84 -23.86 6.02 -3.64
N PRO A 85 -24.97 6.75 -3.81
CA PRO A 85 -25.44 7.15 -5.13
C PRO A 85 -24.43 8.06 -5.85
N ASP A 86 -24.13 7.78 -7.13
CA ASP A 86 -23.20 8.56 -7.95
C ASP A 86 -23.87 9.30 -9.12
N GLY A 87 -25.21 9.31 -9.15
CA GLY A 87 -26.02 9.95 -10.18
C GLY A 87 -26.36 9.08 -11.39
N THR A 88 -25.60 8.00 -11.65
CA THR A 88 -25.90 7.02 -12.71
C THR A 88 -26.10 5.60 -12.19
N GLY A 89 -25.80 5.37 -10.91
CA GLY A 89 -25.92 4.12 -10.20
C GLY A 89 -25.46 4.27 -8.75
N THR A 90 -24.71 3.28 -8.30
CA THR A 90 -24.20 3.18 -6.93
C THR A 90 -22.71 2.90 -6.98
N MET A 91 -21.93 3.68 -6.24
CA MET A 91 -20.50 3.48 -6.06
C MET A 91 -20.24 2.96 -4.64
N LEU A 92 -19.35 1.97 -4.52
CA LEU A 92 -18.84 1.56 -3.21
C LEU A 92 -17.77 2.56 -2.77
N VAL A 93 -17.94 3.10 -1.56
CA VAL A 93 -16.96 4.00 -0.94
C VAL A 93 -16.55 3.48 0.44
N PRO A 94 -15.31 3.72 0.89
CA PRO A 94 -14.88 3.35 2.23
C PRO A 94 -15.74 4.02 3.31
N VAL A 95 -16.11 3.27 4.34
CA VAL A 95 -16.78 3.81 5.53
C VAL A 95 -15.74 4.53 6.39
N PRO A 96 -15.88 5.84 6.64
CA PRO A 96 -14.91 6.59 7.44
C PRO A 96 -14.72 5.96 8.83
N GLY A 97 -13.45 5.80 9.24
CA GLY A 97 -13.11 5.23 10.55
C GLY A 97 -13.29 3.71 10.67
N SER A 98 -13.61 3.01 9.59
CA SER A 98 -13.74 1.54 9.59
C SER A 98 -12.40 0.79 9.41
N ALA A 99 -11.31 1.53 9.19
CA ALA A 99 -9.99 0.99 8.93
C ALA A 99 -9.53 0.07 10.08
N GLU A 100 -9.14 -1.14 9.73
CA GLU A 100 -8.52 -2.13 10.62
C GLU A 100 -7.11 -2.40 10.13
N VAL A 101 -6.15 -2.36 11.07
CA VAL A 101 -4.74 -2.57 10.79
C VAL A 101 -4.25 -3.71 11.68
N THR A 102 -3.82 -4.80 11.06
CA THR A 102 -3.42 -6.02 11.78
C THR A 102 -2.02 -6.44 11.34
N GLU A 103 -1.11 -6.56 12.30
CA GLU A 103 0.25 -7.04 12.04
C GLU A 103 0.23 -8.51 11.61
N VAL A 104 0.99 -8.82 10.57
CA VAL A 104 1.20 -10.17 10.04
C VAL A 104 2.68 -10.42 9.79
N ARG A 105 3.05 -11.69 9.62
CA ARG A 105 4.44 -12.09 9.32
C ARG A 105 4.68 -12.49 7.88
N TYR A 106 3.60 -12.60 7.10
CA TYR A 106 3.63 -13.07 5.72
C TYR A 106 2.56 -12.34 4.92
N ALA A 107 2.92 -11.99 3.71
CA ALA A 107 2.09 -11.27 2.76
C ALA A 107 2.21 -12.02 1.43
N ASP A 108 1.09 -12.48 0.86
CA ASP A 108 1.04 -13.17 -0.44
C ASP A 108 -0.01 -12.59 -1.39
N GLY A 109 -0.53 -11.39 -1.06
CA GLY A 109 -1.57 -10.69 -1.80
C GLY A 109 -2.98 -11.03 -1.32
N TRP A 110 -3.12 -12.03 -0.46
CA TRP A 110 -4.39 -12.49 0.05
C TRP A 110 -4.44 -12.35 1.56
N ALA A 111 -5.66 -12.20 2.06
CA ALA A 111 -5.91 -12.12 3.48
C ALA A 111 -7.21 -12.88 3.77
N ASP A 112 -7.22 -13.69 4.83
CA ASP A 112 -8.39 -14.50 5.21
C ASP A 112 -9.67 -13.64 5.31
N GLY A 113 -10.85 -14.20 5.04
CA GLY A 113 -12.09 -13.41 5.03
C GLY A 113 -12.37 -12.73 6.37
N ALA A 114 -12.42 -11.40 6.40
CA ALA A 114 -12.70 -10.61 7.60
C ALA A 114 -14.12 -10.02 7.56
N GLY A 115 -15.14 -10.88 7.55
CA GLY A 115 -16.53 -10.45 7.68
C GLY A 115 -16.94 -9.40 6.65
N ASP A 116 -17.29 -8.20 7.13
CA ASP A 116 -17.76 -7.04 6.36
C ASP A 116 -16.65 -6.11 5.84
N ARG A 117 -15.37 -6.47 6.05
CA ARG A 117 -14.22 -5.63 5.67
C ARG A 117 -13.45 -6.24 4.52
N GLU A 118 -13.18 -5.40 3.53
CA GLU A 118 -12.39 -5.75 2.36
C GLU A 118 -10.92 -5.52 2.62
N PHE A 119 -10.09 -6.36 2.00
CA PHE A 119 -8.64 -6.27 2.09
C PHE A 119 -8.10 -5.27 1.07
N MET A 120 -7.44 -4.22 1.54
CA MET A 120 -7.00 -3.10 0.70
C MET A 120 -5.56 -3.26 0.24
N GLY A 121 -4.71 -3.74 1.13
CA GLY A 121 -3.28 -3.84 0.88
C GLY A 121 -2.49 -3.93 2.16
N TYR A 122 -1.20 -3.65 2.04
CA TYR A 122 -0.25 -3.74 3.12
C TYR A 122 0.37 -2.39 3.41
N VAL A 123 0.68 -2.19 4.68
CA VAL A 123 1.74 -1.27 5.07
C VAL A 123 2.96 -2.12 5.40
N VAL A 124 4.08 -1.82 4.79
CA VAL A 124 5.34 -2.52 5.00
C VAL A 124 6.38 -1.55 5.54
N ASP A 125 6.94 -1.89 6.68
CA ASP A 125 8.03 -1.12 7.28
C ASP A 125 9.36 -1.73 6.82
N LEU A 126 10.19 -0.92 6.17
CA LEU A 126 11.50 -1.31 5.66
C LEU A 126 12.61 -0.59 6.42
N GLU A 127 13.67 -1.31 6.76
CA GLU A 127 14.96 -0.71 7.08
C GLU A 127 15.79 -0.60 5.80
N VAL A 128 16.17 0.61 5.44
CA VAL A 128 16.99 0.94 4.27
C VAL A 128 18.29 1.62 4.69
N ASP A 129 19.34 1.48 3.88
CA ASP A 129 20.64 2.11 4.13
C ASP A 129 20.58 3.64 4.02
N GLU A 130 19.82 4.12 3.03
CA GLU A 130 19.61 5.54 2.75
C GLU A 130 18.17 5.82 2.33
N ARG A 131 17.74 7.09 2.43
CA ARG A 131 16.38 7.47 2.03
C ARG A 131 16.25 7.37 0.50
N PRO A 132 15.24 6.63 -0.01
CA PRO A 132 15.01 6.55 -1.43
C PRO A 132 14.84 7.93 -2.06
N PRO A 133 15.34 8.13 -3.29
CA PRO A 133 15.16 9.38 -3.99
C PRO A 133 13.67 9.66 -4.23
N HIS A 134 13.37 10.94 -4.42
CA HIS A 134 12.00 11.39 -4.65
C HIS A 134 11.59 11.13 -6.11
N THR A 135 11.07 9.94 -6.40
CA THR A 135 10.57 9.55 -7.73
C THR A 135 9.07 9.83 -7.81
N LEU A 136 8.63 10.50 -8.87
CA LEU A 136 7.23 10.82 -9.13
C LEU A 136 6.66 9.92 -10.21
N ARG A 137 5.36 9.63 -10.15
CA ARG A 137 4.62 9.02 -11.25
C ARG A 137 4.83 9.81 -12.55
N ASP A 138 4.92 9.10 -13.67
CA ASP A 138 4.91 9.73 -14.98
C ASP A 138 3.51 10.33 -15.20
N PRO A 139 3.38 11.63 -15.49
CA PRO A 139 2.08 12.27 -15.70
C PRO A 139 1.28 11.72 -16.90
N GLN A 140 1.87 10.85 -17.72
CA GLN A 140 1.19 10.15 -18.80
C GLN A 140 0.38 8.93 -18.35
N TYR A 141 0.52 8.49 -17.09
CA TYR A 141 -0.17 7.33 -16.51
C TYR A 141 -1.03 7.70 -15.30
#